data_AF-A0AB32XCL0-F1
#
_entry.id   AF-A0AB32XCL0-F1
#
_cell.length_a   1.000
_cell.length_b   1.000
_cell.length_c   1.000
_cell.angle_alpha   90.00
_cell.angle_beta   90.00
_cell.angle_gamma   90.00
#
_symmetry.space_group_name_H-M   'P 1'
#
loop_
_entity.id
_entity.type
_entity.pdbx_description
1 polymer ?
#
loop_
_entity_poly.entity_id
_entity_poly.type
_entity_poly.pdbx_seq_one_letter_code
_entity_poly.pdbx_strand_id
1 'polypeptide(L)'
;MLISRETFKNCSDKDLNDLWALVSDMLDLPLSYDINKLMSCVNSSKHGCSHLMTHIQFIEFWYKEIRRKIKYYLTWISNMMELFKSNFLLYFIVREMKIRLKNIKLCVKSYKANEWKFDNLRTPVQVQVFEDYLNMVYTAIDGKLKEREKAND
;
A
#
# COMPACT_ATOMS: atom_id res chain seq x y z
N MET A 1 12.15 7.49 -9.10
CA MET A 1 12.73 6.38 -9.87
C MET A 1 11.68 5.91 -10.85
N LEU A 2 11.98 5.92 -12.16
CA LEU A 2 11.09 5.36 -13.17
C LEU A 2 11.34 3.85 -13.20
N ILE A 3 10.33 3.05 -12.82
CA ILE A 3 10.40 1.59 -12.85
C ILE A 3 9.83 1.13 -14.19
N SER A 4 10.59 0.32 -14.90
CA SER A 4 10.23 -0.20 -16.22
C SER A 4 10.71 -1.64 -16.36
N ARG A 5 10.36 -2.31 -17.46
CA ARG A 5 10.81 -3.69 -17.73
C ARG A 5 12.34 -3.79 -17.78
N GLU A 6 13.02 -2.78 -18.33
CA GLU A 6 14.48 -2.69 -18.39
C GLU A 6 15.13 -2.63 -17.01
N THR A 7 14.42 -2.10 -16.02
CA THR A 7 14.88 -2.11 -14.62
C THR A 7 15.17 -3.54 -14.17
N PHE A 8 14.39 -4.52 -14.63
CA PHE A 8 14.42 -5.90 -14.18
C PHE A 8 15.21 -6.86 -15.09
N LYS A 9 15.93 -6.33 -16.10
CA LYS A 9 16.58 -7.17 -17.13
C LYS A 9 17.54 -8.24 -16.58
N ASN A 10 18.23 -7.92 -15.48
CA ASN A 10 19.23 -8.79 -14.85
C ASN A 10 18.71 -9.55 -13.61
N CYS A 11 17.43 -9.43 -13.26
CA CYS A 11 16.84 -10.15 -12.13
C CYS A 11 16.52 -11.61 -12.52
N SER A 12 16.63 -12.55 -11.58
CA SER A 12 16.20 -13.93 -11.85
C SER A 12 14.67 -14.03 -11.93
N ASP A 13 14.13 -15.03 -12.62
CA ASP A 13 12.67 -15.25 -12.65
C ASP A 13 12.11 -15.49 -11.24
N LYS A 14 12.86 -16.18 -10.39
CA LYS A 14 12.50 -16.37 -8.99
C LYS A 14 12.36 -15.04 -8.27
N ASP A 15 13.34 -14.15 -8.38
CA ASP A 15 13.29 -12.84 -7.74
C ASP A 15 12.09 -12.00 -8.23
N LEU A 16 11.79 -12.08 -9.53
CA LEU A 16 10.65 -11.40 -10.13
C LEU A 16 9.33 -11.96 -9.63
N ASN A 17 9.19 -13.28 -9.53
CA ASN A 17 8.00 -13.93 -8.98
C ASN A 17 7.82 -13.63 -7.49
N ASP A 18 8.89 -13.63 -6.70
CA ASP A 18 8.85 -13.29 -5.27
C ASP A 18 8.38 -11.84 -5.06
N LEU A 19 8.90 -10.89 -5.86
CA LEU A 19 8.46 -9.50 -5.81
C LEU A 19 7.04 -9.31 -6.35
N TRP A 20 6.67 -10.02 -7.42
CA TRP A 20 5.34 -9.99 -8.00
C TRP A 20 4.29 -10.45 -6.98
N ALA A 21 4.54 -11.57 -6.29
CA ALA A 21 3.65 -12.10 -5.26
C ALA A 21 3.41 -11.07 -4.15
N LEU A 22 4.49 -10.46 -3.63
CA LEU A 22 4.37 -9.39 -2.62
C LEU A 22 3.47 -8.24 -3.08
N VAL A 23 3.66 -7.78 -4.32
CA VAL A 23 2.94 -6.63 -4.86
C VAL A 23 1.48 -6.99 -5.15
N SER A 24 1.23 -8.19 -5.69
CA SER A 24 -0.11 -8.70 -5.94
C SER A 24 -0.91 -8.80 -4.63
N ASP A 25 -0.33 -9.41 -3.60
CA ASP A 25 -0.97 -9.55 -2.27
C ASP A 25 -1.39 -8.20 -1.67
N MET A 26 -0.59 -7.14 -1.91
CA MET A 26 -0.94 -5.79 -1.45
C MET A 26 -2.03 -5.13 -2.31
N LEU A 27 -2.02 -5.37 -3.62
CA LEU A 27 -3.02 -4.83 -4.54
C LEU A 27 -4.38 -5.53 -4.40
N ASP A 28 -4.40 -6.82 -4.05
CA ASP A 28 -5.64 -7.59 -3.81
C ASP A 28 -6.36 -7.16 -2.52
N LEU A 29 -5.65 -6.55 -1.58
CA LEU A 29 -6.19 -6.09 -0.29
C LEU A 29 -6.08 -4.57 -0.11
N PRO A 30 -6.48 -3.73 -1.08
CA PRO A 30 -6.05 -2.34 -1.17
C PRO A 30 -6.35 -1.54 0.11
N LEU A 31 -5.40 -0.69 0.49
CA LEU A 31 -5.55 0.20 1.65
C LEU A 31 -6.50 1.35 1.32
N SER A 32 -6.54 1.78 0.05
CA SER A 32 -7.39 2.86 -0.42
C SER A 32 -8.86 2.55 -0.18
N TYR A 33 -9.30 1.31 -0.38
CA TYR A 33 -10.69 0.90 -0.12
C TYR A 33 -11.11 1.17 1.33
N ASP A 34 -10.33 0.70 2.31
CA ASP A 34 -10.62 0.88 3.73
C ASP A 34 -10.56 2.35 4.14
N ILE A 35 -9.54 3.07 3.66
CA ILE A 35 -9.36 4.50 3.94
C ILE A 35 -10.51 5.30 3.36
N ASN A 36 -10.89 5.08 2.10
CA ASN A 36 -11.99 5.78 1.44
C ASN A 36 -13.33 5.49 2.11
N LYS A 37 -13.54 4.26 2.58
CA LYS A 37 -14.74 3.88 3.35
C LYS A 37 -14.83 4.62 4.68
N LEU A 38 -13.71 4.71 5.43
CA LEU A 38 -13.63 5.55 6.63
C LEU A 38 -13.90 7.01 6.29
N MET A 39 -13.29 7.53 5.22
CA MET A 39 -13.41 8.93 4.84
C MET A 39 -14.81 9.33 4.40
N SER A 40 -15.51 8.46 3.70
CA SER A 40 -16.91 8.66 3.33
C SER A 40 -17.79 8.84 4.58
N CYS A 41 -17.59 7.98 5.59
CA CYS A 41 -18.30 8.06 6.87
C CYS A 41 -17.99 9.36 7.66
N VAL A 42 -16.73 9.80 7.62
CA VAL A 42 -16.31 11.08 8.23
C VAL A 42 -16.93 12.28 7.52
N ASN A 43 -17.09 12.23 6.20
CA ASN A 43 -17.67 13.34 5.46
C ASN A 43 -19.20 13.42 5.62
N SER A 44 -19.90 12.28 5.70
CA SER A 44 -21.36 12.25 5.84
C SER A 44 -21.84 12.69 7.23
N SER A 45 -21.07 12.39 8.27
CA SER A 45 -21.37 12.75 9.67
C SER A 45 -21.26 14.26 9.97
N LYS A 46 -20.58 15.04 9.12
CA LYS A 46 -20.47 16.51 9.27
C LYS A 46 -21.80 17.25 9.09
N HIS A 47 -22.83 16.59 8.56
CA HIS A 47 -24.12 17.23 8.20
C HIS A 47 -25.26 16.99 9.22
N GLY A 48 -24.94 16.70 10.49
CA GLY A 48 -25.96 16.49 11.52
C GLY A 48 -26.66 15.13 11.39
N CYS A 49 -25.94 14.06 11.72
CA CYS A 49 -26.47 12.70 11.69
C CYS A 49 -26.99 12.27 13.06
N SER A 50 -28.19 11.68 13.09
CA SER A 50 -28.82 11.13 14.31
C SER A 50 -28.10 9.88 14.87
N HIS A 51 -27.24 9.23 14.10
CA HIS A 51 -26.56 7.99 14.47
C HIS A 51 -25.12 8.21 14.97
N LEU A 52 -24.84 9.32 15.66
CA LEU A 52 -23.50 9.74 16.07
C LEU A 52 -22.67 8.64 16.74
N MET A 53 -23.28 7.89 17.68
CA MET A 53 -22.61 6.79 18.39
C MET A 53 -22.19 5.66 17.45
N THR A 54 -23.02 5.32 16.46
CA THR A 54 -22.72 4.30 15.46
C THR A 54 -21.58 4.72 14.54
N HIS A 55 -21.50 6.02 14.19
CA HIS A 55 -20.36 6.50 13.41
C HIS A 55 -19.05 6.47 14.20
N ILE A 56 -19.05 6.78 15.50
CA ILE A 56 -17.85 6.66 16.35
C ILE A 56 -17.37 5.22 16.38
N GLN A 57 -18.27 4.26 16.64
CA GLN A 57 -17.96 2.83 16.63
C GLN A 57 -17.40 2.39 15.27
N PHE A 58 -17.99 2.85 14.17
CA PHE A 58 -17.52 2.58 12.81
C PHE A 58 -16.10 3.12 12.59
N ILE A 59 -15.85 4.38 12.98
CA ILE A 59 -14.54 5.04 12.83
C ILE A 59 -13.47 4.30 13.65
N GLU A 60 -13.77 3.94 14.89
CA GLU A 60 -12.86 3.19 15.76
C GLU A 60 -12.53 1.81 15.20
N PHE A 61 -13.53 1.11 14.67
CA PHE A 61 -13.35 -0.18 14.02
C PHE A 61 -12.41 -0.06 12.82
N TRP A 62 -12.71 0.82 11.87
CA TRP A 62 -11.90 0.98 10.65
C TRP A 62 -10.50 1.51 10.95
N TYR A 63 -10.34 2.38 11.94
CA TYR A 63 -9.02 2.81 12.40
C TYR A 63 -8.16 1.62 12.86
N LYS A 64 -8.73 0.68 13.63
CA LYS A 64 -8.04 -0.53 14.07
C LYS A 64 -7.69 -1.44 12.89
N GLU A 65 -8.64 -1.66 11.98
CA GLU A 65 -8.43 -2.50 10.78
C GLU A 65 -7.35 -1.94 9.85
N ILE A 66 -7.39 -0.64 9.54
CA ILE A 66 -6.36 0.03 8.72
C ILE A 66 -4.99 -0.10 9.39
N ARG A 67 -4.89 0.15 10.70
CA ARG A 67 -3.62 -0.01 11.44
C ARG A 67 -3.11 -1.44 11.42
N ARG A 68 -4.01 -2.43 11.51
CA ARG A 68 -3.68 -3.85 11.43
C ARG A 68 -3.16 -4.22 10.05
N LYS A 69 -3.84 -3.80 8.97
CA LYS A 69 -3.42 -4.00 7.58
C LYS A 69 -2.04 -3.38 7.30
N ILE A 70 -1.83 -2.13 7.72
CA ILE A 70 -0.51 -1.46 7.63
C ILE A 70 0.58 -2.26 8.35
N LYS A 71 0.28 -2.85 9.52
CA LYS A 71 1.23 -3.71 10.24
C LYS A 71 1.58 -4.96 9.43
N TYR A 72 0.61 -5.63 8.83
CA TYR A 72 0.86 -6.80 7.98
C TYR A 72 1.74 -6.46 6.78
N TYR A 73 1.41 -5.39 6.06
CA TYR A 73 2.23 -4.94 4.93
C TYR A 73 3.67 -4.63 5.35
N LEU A 74 3.88 -3.94 6.48
CA LEU A 74 5.23 -3.67 7.00
C LEU A 74 6.00 -4.96 7.32
N THR A 75 5.32 -6.00 7.80
CA THR A 75 5.91 -7.33 8.03
C THR A 75 6.30 -7.97 6.71
N TRP A 76 5.40 -8.05 5.73
CA TRP A 76 5.69 -8.64 4.41
C TRP A 76 6.84 -7.92 3.70
N ILE A 77 6.81 -6.58 3.69
CA ILE A 77 7.91 -5.76 3.15
C ILE A 77 9.22 -6.06 3.85
N SER A 78 9.23 -6.17 5.19
CA SER A 78 10.47 -6.42 5.92
C SER A 78 11.02 -7.81 5.63
N ASN A 79 10.17 -8.84 5.53
CA ASN A 79 10.59 -10.18 5.12
C ASN A 79 11.20 -10.16 3.71
N MET A 80 10.59 -9.41 2.78
CA MET A 80 11.09 -9.31 1.41
C MET A 80 12.39 -8.51 1.31
N MET A 81 12.58 -7.48 2.14
CA MET A 81 13.86 -6.78 2.25
C MET A 81 14.99 -7.71 2.70
N GLU A 82 14.74 -8.63 3.64
CA GLU A 82 15.72 -9.62 4.07
C GLU A 82 16.05 -10.62 2.95
N LEU A 83 15.03 -11.05 2.20
CA LEU A 83 15.21 -11.93 1.03
C LEU A 83 16.08 -11.26 -0.04
N PHE A 84 15.85 -9.98 -0.32
CA PHE A 84 16.62 -9.22 -1.31
C PHE A 84 17.85 -8.49 -0.77
N LYS A 85 18.34 -8.82 0.43
CA LYS A 85 19.47 -8.10 1.06
C LYS A 85 20.73 -8.01 0.17
N SER A 86 20.94 -9.01 -0.69
CA SER A 86 22.08 -9.08 -1.62
C SER A 86 21.76 -8.51 -3.01
N ASN A 87 20.50 -8.29 -3.34
CA ASN A 87 20.07 -7.69 -4.60
C ASN A 87 19.74 -6.21 -4.38
N PHE A 88 20.74 -5.34 -4.58
CA PHE A 88 20.65 -3.91 -4.31
C PHE A 88 19.43 -3.25 -4.97
N LEU A 89 19.15 -3.59 -6.23
CA LEU A 89 18.02 -3.01 -6.96
C LEU A 89 16.68 -3.34 -6.29
N LEU A 90 16.43 -4.63 -6.06
CA LEU A 90 15.15 -5.10 -5.50
C LEU A 90 14.99 -4.64 -4.05
N TYR A 91 16.08 -4.63 -3.28
CA TYR A 91 16.10 -4.07 -1.94
C TYR A 91 15.61 -2.62 -1.92
N PHE A 92 16.09 -1.78 -2.84
CA PHE A 92 15.68 -0.37 -2.90
C PHE A 92 14.23 -0.20 -3.33
N ILE A 93 13.75 -1.01 -4.28
CA ILE A 93 12.33 -1.02 -4.71
C ILE A 93 11.40 -1.34 -3.53
N VAL A 94 11.73 -2.38 -2.75
CA VAL A 94 10.94 -2.78 -1.58
C VAL A 94 11.10 -1.77 -0.43
N ARG A 95 12.29 -1.19 -0.25
CA ARG A 95 12.51 -0.14 0.76
C ARG A 95 11.66 1.10 0.49
N GLU A 96 11.47 1.48 -0.76
CA GLU A 96 10.58 2.58 -1.14
C GLU A 96 9.12 2.30 -0.74
N MET A 97 8.64 1.06 -0.91
CA MET A 97 7.32 0.64 -0.39
C MET A 97 7.24 0.87 1.12
N LYS A 98 8.30 0.49 1.86
CA LYS A 98 8.38 0.68 3.32
C LYS A 98 8.28 2.15 3.72
N ILE A 99 8.96 3.04 3.01
CA ILE A 99 8.97 4.48 3.29
C ILE A 99 7.57 5.06 3.07
N ARG A 100 6.96 4.78 1.91
CA ARG A 100 5.59 5.25 1.58
C ARG A 100 4.56 4.75 2.60
N LEU A 101 4.64 3.48 2.97
CA LEU A 101 3.75 2.90 3.96
C LEU A 101 3.95 3.48 5.36
N LYS A 102 5.19 3.82 5.76
CA LYS A 102 5.46 4.54 7.02
C LYS A 102 4.84 5.94 7.01
N ASN A 103 4.83 6.64 5.88
CA ASN A 103 4.16 7.94 5.76
C ASN A 103 2.66 7.79 5.94
N ILE A 104 2.03 6.80 5.29
CA ILE A 104 0.60 6.49 5.48
C ILE A 104 0.32 6.19 6.96
N LYS A 105 1.16 5.39 7.61
CA LYS A 105 1.04 5.07 9.04
C LYS A 105 1.05 6.32 9.92
N LEU A 106 1.90 7.30 9.61
CA LEU A 106 1.94 8.58 10.34
C LEU A 106 0.66 9.38 10.12
N CYS A 107 0.16 9.46 8.89
CA CYS A 107 -1.10 10.10 8.59
C CYS A 107 -2.28 9.43 9.33
N VAL A 108 -2.38 8.10 9.29
CA VAL A 108 -3.42 7.34 10.02
C VAL A 108 -3.32 7.54 11.53
N LYS A 109 -2.11 7.65 12.12
CA LYS A 109 -1.97 7.95 13.56
C LYS A 109 -2.58 9.28 13.98
N SER A 110 -2.68 10.24 13.07
CA SER A 110 -3.31 11.54 13.35
C SER A 110 -4.85 11.49 13.39
N TYR A 111 -5.47 10.35 13.07
CA TYR A 111 -6.91 10.19 13.18
C TYR A 111 -7.33 10.20 14.65
N LYS A 112 -8.07 11.25 15.04
CA LYS A 112 -8.68 11.38 16.36
C LYS A 112 -10.18 11.10 16.25
N ALA A 113 -10.64 10.00 16.85
CA ALA A 113 -12.04 9.59 16.82
C ALA A 113 -12.98 10.55 17.59
N ASN A 114 -12.47 11.18 18.65
CA ASN A 114 -13.23 12.03 19.56
C ASN A 114 -13.39 13.49 19.08
N GLU A 115 -12.63 13.93 18.08
CA GLU A 115 -12.62 15.34 17.68
C GLU A 115 -13.25 15.60 16.30
N TRP A 116 -13.57 14.58 15.48
CA TRP A 116 -14.01 14.73 14.07
C TRP A 116 -13.08 15.57 13.18
N LYS A 117 -11.97 16.06 13.75
CA LYS A 117 -10.93 16.87 13.13
C LYS A 117 -10.01 15.97 12.34
N PHE A 118 -10.52 15.54 11.20
CA PHE A 118 -9.71 15.07 10.10
C PHE A 118 -9.26 16.28 9.28
N ASP A 119 -8.56 17.22 9.91
CA ASP A 119 -8.32 18.57 9.36
C ASP A 119 -7.20 18.60 8.30
N ASN A 120 -6.55 17.47 8.03
CA ASN A 120 -5.40 17.43 7.12
C ASN A 120 -5.27 16.07 6.40
N LEU A 121 -6.33 15.68 5.70
CA LEU A 121 -6.48 14.38 5.06
C LEU A 121 -5.65 14.24 3.79
N ARG A 122 -4.33 14.30 3.94
CA ARG A 122 -3.41 13.81 2.91
C ARG A 122 -3.46 12.29 2.81
N THR A 123 -4.05 11.55 3.76
CA THR A 123 -4.01 10.09 3.76
C THR A 123 -4.59 9.45 2.49
N PRO A 124 -5.77 9.85 1.96
CA PRO A 124 -6.27 9.35 0.68
C PRO A 124 -5.28 9.60 -0.48
N VAL A 125 -4.64 10.77 -0.49
CA VAL A 125 -3.60 11.09 -1.49
C VAL A 125 -2.37 10.20 -1.30
N GLN A 126 -1.90 10.01 -0.07
CA GLN A 126 -0.72 9.21 0.23
C GLN A 126 -0.94 7.72 -0.06
N VAL A 127 -2.14 7.19 0.19
CA VAL A 127 -2.46 5.80 -0.16
C VAL A 127 -2.56 5.62 -1.66
N GLN A 128 -3.15 6.56 -2.39
CA GLN A 128 -3.16 6.50 -3.86
C GLN A 128 -1.74 6.50 -4.42
N VAL A 129 -0.88 7.42 -3.95
CA VAL A 129 0.54 7.49 -4.37
C VAL A 129 1.33 6.22 -4.03
N PHE A 130 0.94 5.48 -3.00
CA PHE A 130 1.52 4.18 -2.69
C PHE A 130 1.02 3.09 -3.63
N GLU A 131 -0.28 3.02 -3.89
CA GLU A 131 -0.88 2.04 -4.80
C GLU A 131 -0.47 2.27 -6.26
N ASP A 132 -0.34 3.52 -6.69
CA ASP A 132 0.22 3.86 -8.01
C ASP A 132 1.65 3.34 -8.15
N TYR A 133 2.45 3.44 -7.09
CA TYR A 133 3.80 2.88 -7.05
C TYR A 133 3.78 1.34 -7.12
N LEU A 134 2.88 0.69 -6.37
CA LEU A 134 2.69 -0.76 -6.45
C LEU A 134 2.30 -1.21 -7.87
N ASN A 135 1.34 -0.53 -8.50
CA ASN A 135 0.91 -0.81 -9.86
C ASN A 135 2.03 -0.63 -10.89
N MET A 136 2.87 0.40 -10.71
CA MET A 136 4.05 0.62 -11.57
C MET A 136 5.04 -0.56 -11.45
N VAL A 137 5.31 -1.02 -10.22
CA VAL A 137 6.17 -2.19 -9.99
C VAL A 137 5.55 -3.44 -10.61
N TYR A 138 4.27 -3.71 -10.33
CA TYR A 138 3.52 -4.85 -10.86
C TYR A 138 3.61 -4.93 -12.38
N THR A 139 3.26 -3.84 -13.07
CA THR A 139 3.22 -3.76 -14.54
C THR A 139 4.60 -3.99 -15.16
N ALA A 140 5.65 -3.47 -14.51
CA ALA A 140 7.00 -3.65 -14.99
C ALA A 140 7.51 -5.09 -14.81
N ILE A 141 7.13 -5.78 -13.72
CA ILE A 141 7.46 -7.18 -13.50
C ILE A 141 6.70 -8.09 -14.46
N ASP A 142 5.37 -7.95 -14.51
CA ASP A 142 4.50 -8.71 -15.42
C ASP A 142 4.96 -8.57 -16.88
N GLY A 143 5.26 -7.34 -17.29
CA GLY A 143 5.79 -7.07 -18.62
C GLY A 143 7.14 -7.75 -18.89
N LYS A 144 8.01 -7.88 -17.88
CA LYS A 144 9.32 -8.54 -18.05
C LYS A 144 9.20 -10.06 -18.08
N LEU A 145 8.33 -10.64 -17.26
CA LEU A 145 8.06 -12.09 -17.26
C LEU A 145 7.48 -12.53 -18.62
N LYS A 146 6.47 -11.81 -19.14
CA LYS A 146 5.88 -12.07 -20.47
C LYS A 146 6.87 -11.93 -21.62
N GLU A 147 7.84 -11.03 -21.51
CA GLU A 147 8.90 -10.89 -22.51
C GLU A 147 9.82 -12.12 -22.54
N ARG A 148 10.14 -12.69 -21.36
CA ARG A 148 10.97 -13.89 -21.24
C ARG A 148 10.26 -15.14 -21.74
N GLU A 149 8.97 -15.29 -21.43
CA GLU A 149 8.14 -16.38 -21.94
C GLU A 149 8.21 -16.43 -23.48
N LYS A 150 7.97 -15.29 -24.14
CA LYS A 150 8.02 -15.19 -25.62
C LYS A 150 9.40 -15.42 -26.25
N ALA A 151 10.48 -15.23 -25.50
CA ALA A 151 11.84 -15.44 -26.00
C ALA A 151 12.31 -16.90 -25.86
N ASN A 152 11.63 -17.68 -25.00
CA ASN A 152 11.91 -19.09 -24.76
C ASN A 152 10.99 -20.02 -25.58
N ASP A 153 9.92 -19.49 -26.18
CA ASP A 153 9.06 -20.15 -27.18
C ASP A 153 9.66 -20.07 -28.60
#